data_AF-Q1IR23-F1
#
_entry.id   AF-Q1IR23-F1
#
_cell.length_a   1.000
_cell.length_b   1.000
_cell.length_c   1.000
_cell.angle_alpha   90.00
_cell.angle_beta   90.00
_cell.angle_gamma   90.00
#
_symmetry.space_group_name_H-M   'P 1'
#
loop_
_entity.id
_entity.type
_entity.pdbx_description
1 polymer ?
#
loop_
_entity_poly.entity_id
_entity_poly.type
_entity_poly.pdbx_seq_one_letter_code
_entity_poly.pdbx_strand_id
1 'polypeptide(L)'
;MSETEVAVPKQAKKSRRRMWLTIASVVFVAWIGFVCYINWAMHQSPEVFGSVMKRMPMPAYFLFPFETMWGRARHGTLEVGSHAPDFDLEAYDKSGRVQLSSFRGKQPVVLVFGSYT
;
A
#
# COMPACT_ATOMS: atom_id res chain seq x y z
N MET A 1 67.39 -22.61 -26.63
CA MET A 1 67.02 -21.54 -25.69
C MET A 1 65.52 -21.36 -25.78
N SER A 2 64.79 -21.77 -24.74
CA SER A 2 63.33 -21.72 -24.65
C SER A 2 62.88 -20.31 -24.30
N GLU A 3 61.98 -19.72 -25.07
CA GLU A 3 61.14 -18.62 -24.60
C GLU A 3 59.77 -19.19 -24.20
N THR A 4 59.48 -19.06 -22.91
CA THR A 4 58.27 -19.51 -22.26
C THR A 4 57.13 -18.54 -22.58
N GLU A 5 56.13 -19.00 -23.34
CA GLU A 5 54.92 -18.23 -23.62
C GLU A 5 54.05 -18.16 -22.35
N VAL A 6 54.03 -17.00 -21.68
CA VAL A 6 53.23 -16.76 -20.49
C VAL A 6 51.79 -16.43 -20.89
N ALA A 7 50.90 -17.40 -20.73
CA ALA A 7 49.46 -17.24 -20.98
C ALA A 7 48.81 -16.29 -19.96
N VAL A 8 48.19 -15.21 -20.45
CA VAL A 8 47.41 -14.26 -19.64
C VAL A 8 46.02 -14.83 -19.32
N PRO A 9 45.62 -14.95 -18.05
CA PRO A 9 44.34 -15.58 -17.71
C PRO A 9 43.15 -14.64 -17.99
N LYS A 10 42.44 -14.87 -19.11
CA LYS A 10 41.14 -14.25 -19.41
C LYS A 10 39.98 -14.94 -18.66
N GLN A 11 39.93 -14.85 -17.32
CA GLN A 11 38.87 -15.52 -16.52
C GLN A 11 38.05 -14.59 -15.61
N ALA A 12 38.37 -13.29 -15.52
CA ALA A 12 37.71 -12.40 -14.54
C ALA A 12 36.36 -11.80 -14.97
N LYS A 13 35.99 -11.84 -16.27
CA LYS A 13 34.79 -11.13 -16.79
C LYS A 13 33.48 -11.92 -16.62
N LYS A 14 33.52 -13.25 -16.75
CA LYS A 14 32.31 -14.11 -16.75
C LYS A 14 31.75 -14.33 -15.34
N SER A 15 32.63 -14.44 -14.34
CA SER A 15 32.28 -14.55 -12.92
C SER A 15 31.57 -13.30 -12.40
N ARG A 16 32.13 -12.11 -12.68
CA ARG A 16 31.51 -10.83 -12.29
C ARG A 16 30.10 -10.67 -12.85
N ARG A 17 29.87 -11.02 -14.12
CA ARG A 17 28.52 -10.93 -14.73
C ARG A 17 27.52 -11.85 -14.04
N ARG A 18 27.87 -13.10 -13.75
CA ARG A 18 26.99 -14.03 -13.01
C ARG A 18 26.71 -13.52 -11.60
N MET A 19 27.73 -13.01 -10.91
CA MET A 19 27.58 -12.42 -9.58
C MET A 19 26.61 -11.22 -9.58
N TRP A 20 26.76 -10.28 -10.52
CA TRP A 20 25.84 -9.14 -10.66
C TRP A 20 24.41 -9.58 -10.99
N LEU A 21 24.24 -10.60 -11.84
CA LEU A 21 22.92 -11.16 -12.14
C LEU A 21 22.28 -11.81 -10.91
N THR A 22 23.05 -12.54 -10.11
CA THR A 22 22.55 -13.12 -8.85
C THR A 22 22.16 -12.03 -7.87
N ILE A 23 23.00 -11.01 -7.68
CA ILE A 23 22.71 -9.87 -6.79
C ILE A 23 21.44 -9.16 -7.27
N ALA A 24 21.34 -8.84 -8.56
CA ALA A 24 20.15 -8.21 -9.12
C ALA A 24 18.89 -9.06 -8.92
N SER A 25 18.99 -10.38 -9.11
CA SER A 25 17.88 -11.31 -8.86
C SER A 25 17.47 -11.34 -7.39
N VAL A 26 18.41 -11.37 -6.45
CA VAL A 26 18.12 -11.38 -5.01
C VAL A 26 17.44 -10.07 -4.61
N VAL A 27 17.96 -8.93 -5.09
CA VAL A 27 17.36 -7.60 -4.85
C VAL A 27 15.95 -7.54 -5.43
N PHE A 28 15.74 -8.08 -6.63
CA PHE A 28 14.43 -8.08 -7.26
C PHE A 28 13.41 -8.93 -6.49
N VAL A 29 13.79 -10.12 -6.02
CA VAL A 29 12.93 -10.98 -5.19
C VAL A 29 12.62 -10.31 -3.85
N ALA A 30 13.62 -9.71 -3.20
CA ALA A 30 13.42 -8.96 -1.97
C ALA A 30 12.48 -7.77 -2.17
N TRP A 31 12.60 -7.06 -3.30
CA TRP A 31 11.70 -5.97 -3.67
C TRP A 31 10.27 -6.45 -3.88
N ILE A 32 10.04 -7.54 -4.62
CA ILE A 32 8.70 -8.12 -4.79
C ILE A 32 8.11 -8.51 -3.42
N GLY A 33 8.88 -9.20 -2.57
CA GLY A 33 8.42 -9.58 -1.24
C GLY A 33 8.03 -8.38 -0.39
N PHE A 34 8.80 -7.30 -0.47
CA PHE A 34 8.47 -6.04 0.20
C PHE A 34 7.17 -5.43 -0.34
N VAL A 35 6.98 -5.37 -1.67
CA VAL A 35 5.74 -4.85 -2.28
C VAL A 35 4.53 -5.69 -1.87
N CYS A 36 4.65 -7.01 -1.90
CA CYS A 36 3.58 -7.91 -1.45
C CYS A 36 3.25 -7.70 0.03
N TYR A 37 4.26 -7.49 0.89
CA TYR A 37 4.06 -7.21 2.31
C TYR A 37 3.32 -5.89 2.53
N ILE A 38 3.70 -4.82 1.82
CA ILE A 38 3.01 -3.52 1.90
C ILE A 38 1.58 -3.63 1.39
N ASN A 39 1.36 -4.32 0.26
CA ASN A 39 0.03 -4.56 -0.27
C ASN A 39 -0.85 -5.33 0.73
N TRP A 40 -0.30 -6.36 1.38
CA TRP A 40 -1.00 -7.09 2.43
C TRP A 40 -1.34 -6.18 3.62
N ALA A 41 -0.38 -5.39 4.10
CA ALA A 41 -0.58 -4.46 5.22
C ALA A 41 -1.66 -3.41 4.93
N MET A 42 -1.79 -2.97 3.67
CA MET A 42 -2.83 -2.03 3.25
C MET A 42 -4.25 -2.61 3.31
N HIS A 43 -4.43 -3.93 3.23
CA HIS A 43 -5.75 -4.57 3.36
C HIS A 43 -6.10 -4.95 4.80
N GLN A 44 -5.16 -4.81 5.75
CA GLN A 44 -5.42 -5.05 7.17
C GLN A 44 -6.17 -3.88 7.82
N SER A 45 -6.63 -4.07 9.06
CA SER A 45 -7.32 -3.04 9.83
C SER A 45 -6.44 -1.79 10.04
N PRO A 46 -7.05 -0.61 10.30
CA PRO A 46 -6.30 0.65 10.49
C PRO A 46 -5.21 0.56 11.57
N GLU A 47 -5.43 -0.23 12.62
CA GLU A 47 -4.48 -0.41 13.72
C GLU A 47 -3.23 -1.15 13.25
N VAL A 48 -3.40 -2.26 12.53
CA VAL A 48 -2.29 -3.04 11.99
C VAL A 48 -1.52 -2.23 10.97
N PHE A 49 -2.23 -1.57 10.04
CA PHE A 49 -1.60 -0.69 9.05
C PHE A 49 -0.80 0.43 9.73
N GLY A 50 -1.40 1.15 10.68
CA GLY A 50 -0.73 2.23 11.41
C GLY A 50 0.54 1.76 12.12
N SER A 51 0.53 0.55 12.69
CA SER A 51 1.69 -0.04 13.35
C SER A 51 2.86 -0.32 12.39
N VAL A 52 2.56 -0.71 11.15
CA VAL A 52 3.55 -0.94 10.08
C VAL A 52 4.08 0.39 9.57
N MET A 53 3.19 1.35 9.29
CA MET A 53 3.55 2.66 8.74
C MET A 53 4.40 3.49 9.70
N LYS A 54 4.20 3.35 11.02
CA LYS A 54 5.04 4.01 12.04
C LYS A 54 6.53 3.66 11.92
N ARG A 55 6.85 2.48 11.35
CA ARG A 55 8.23 2.00 11.17
C ARG A 55 8.78 2.32 9.79
N MET A 56 7.98 2.91 8.92
CA MET A 56 8.33 3.09 7.52
C MET A 56 9.20 4.35 7.34
N PRO A 57 10.39 4.23 6.73
CA PRO A 57 11.27 5.37 6.55
C PRO A 57 10.73 6.30 5.44
N MET A 58 10.94 7.61 5.59
CA MET A 58 10.44 8.62 4.65
C MET A 58 10.72 8.34 3.16
N PRO A 59 11.92 7.84 2.75
CA PRO A 59 12.19 7.51 1.35
C PRO A 59 11.22 6.50 0.72
N ALA A 60 10.62 5.62 1.52
CA ALA A 60 9.67 4.63 1.00
C ALA A 60 8.43 5.28 0.41
N TYR A 61 7.98 6.43 0.93
CA TYR A 61 6.83 7.16 0.39
C TYR A 61 7.06 7.70 -1.03
N PHE A 62 8.31 7.94 -1.42
CA PHE A 62 8.66 8.36 -2.79
C PHE A 62 8.82 7.19 -3.76
N LEU A 63 9.12 6.00 -3.23
CA LEU A 63 9.32 4.78 -4.01
C LEU A 63 8.01 4.09 -4.40
N PHE A 64 6.92 4.35 -3.66
CA PHE A 64 5.64 3.66 -3.85
C PHE A 64 4.47 4.64 -4.04
N PRO A 65 3.52 4.32 -4.94
CA PRO A 65 2.31 5.12 -5.13
C PRO A 65 1.31 4.88 -3.99
N PHE A 66 1.65 5.34 -2.78
CA PHE A 66 0.88 5.09 -1.55
C PHE A 66 -0.59 5.48 -1.68
N GLU A 67 -0.87 6.67 -2.22
CA GLU A 67 -2.23 7.18 -2.38
C GLU A 67 -3.07 6.26 -3.27
N THR A 68 -2.53 5.83 -4.40
CA THR A 68 -3.23 4.95 -5.35
C THR A 68 -3.46 3.56 -4.76
N MET A 69 -2.46 3.00 -4.08
CA MET A 69 -2.60 1.67 -3.46
C MET A 69 -3.59 1.71 -2.30
N TRP A 70 -3.56 2.76 -1.48
CA TRP A 70 -4.48 2.97 -0.37
C TRP A 70 -5.93 3.11 -0.83
N GLY A 71 -6.17 3.98 -1.81
CA GLY A 71 -7.50 4.21 -2.38
C GLY A 71 -8.11 2.94 -2.98
N ARG A 72 -7.28 2.08 -3.61
CA ARG A 72 -7.73 0.78 -4.13
C ARG A 72 -7.97 -0.24 -3.03
N ALA A 73 -7.05 -0.36 -2.06
CA ALA A 73 -7.14 -1.35 -1.00
C ALA A 73 -8.32 -1.10 -0.04
N ARG A 74 -8.73 0.16 0.11
CA ARG A 74 -9.84 0.59 0.98
C ARG A 74 -11.05 1.11 0.22
N HIS A 75 -11.11 0.89 -1.09
CA HIS A 75 -12.31 1.14 -1.86
C HIS A 75 -13.46 0.31 -1.25
N GLY A 76 -14.52 0.98 -0.80
CA GLY A 76 -15.73 0.31 -0.33
C GLY A 76 -16.46 -0.40 -1.48
N THR A 77 -17.65 -0.93 -1.23
CA THR A 77 -18.48 -1.54 -2.28
C THR A 77 -19.57 -0.61 -2.81
N LEU A 78 -19.54 0.67 -2.40
CA LEU A 78 -20.57 1.64 -2.73
C LEU A 78 -20.30 2.27 -4.09
N GLU A 79 -21.25 2.12 -5.02
CA GLU A 79 -21.15 2.66 -6.37
C GLU A 79 -21.98 3.94 -6.52
N VAL A 80 -21.61 4.79 -7.48
CA VAL A 80 -22.37 6.02 -7.78
C VAL A 80 -23.79 5.64 -8.23
N GLY A 81 -24.80 6.28 -7.63
CA GLY A 81 -26.21 6.00 -7.90
C GLY A 81 -26.80 4.86 -7.05
N SER A 82 -25.98 4.09 -6.34
CA SER A 82 -26.48 3.13 -5.36
C SER A 82 -27.13 3.84 -4.16
N HIS A 83 -28.13 3.19 -3.55
CA HIS A 83 -28.73 3.71 -2.33
C HIS A 83 -27.72 3.71 -1.20
N ALA A 84 -27.55 4.86 -0.53
CA ALA A 84 -26.72 4.96 0.66
C ALA A 84 -27.23 3.97 1.74
N PRO A 85 -26.32 3.15 2.33
CA PRO A 85 -26.64 2.26 3.44
C PRO A 85 -27.27 3.02 4.59
N ASP A 86 -28.34 2.48 5.15
CA ASP A 86 -29.06 3.15 6.22
C ASP A 86 -28.31 3.03 7.56
N PHE A 87 -28.52 4.02 8.43
CA PHE A 87 -28.03 3.97 9.80
C PHE A 87 -29.07 4.57 10.74
N ASP A 88 -29.02 4.14 12.00
CA ASP A 88 -29.79 4.71 13.10
C ASP A 88 -28.83 5.09 14.23
N LEU A 89 -28.46 6.36 14.30
CA LEU A 89 -27.45 6.86 15.24
C LEU A 89 -28.06 7.88 16.20
N GLU A 90 -27.63 7.85 17.44
CA GLU A 90 -27.95 8.90 18.41
C GLU A 90 -27.24 10.20 18.02
N ALA A 91 -27.93 11.33 18.12
CA ALA A 91 -27.33 12.63 17.92
C ALA A 91 -26.29 12.91 19.02
N TYR A 92 -25.23 13.67 18.69
CA TYR A 92 -24.17 13.99 19.65
C TYR A 92 -24.68 14.69 20.92
N ASP A 93 -25.71 15.53 20.77
CA ASP A 93 -26.37 16.26 21.86
C ASP A 93 -27.41 15.42 22.62
N LYS A 94 -27.59 14.14 22.27
CA LYS A 94 -28.59 13.22 22.84
C LYS A 94 -30.04 13.69 22.69
N SER A 95 -30.30 14.64 21.79
CA SER A 95 -31.66 15.16 21.54
C SER A 95 -32.59 14.12 20.91
N GLY A 96 -32.03 13.06 20.34
CA GLY A 96 -32.78 11.96 19.75
C GLY A 96 -31.92 11.08 18.85
N ARG A 97 -32.59 10.34 17.98
CA ARG A 97 -31.98 9.44 16.99
C ARG A 97 -32.20 9.97 15.58
N VAL A 98 -31.20 9.78 14.72
CA VAL A 98 -31.18 10.21 13.33
C VAL A 98 -31.08 8.98 12.44
N GLN A 99 -32.14 8.74 11.67
CA GLN A 99 -32.17 7.72 10.62
C GLN A 99 -31.84 8.34 9.27
N LEU A 100 -30.85 7.81 8.54
CA LEU A 100 -30.49 8.36 7.22
C LEU A 100 -31.65 8.29 6.23
N SER A 101 -32.40 7.18 6.22
CA SER A 101 -33.52 6.98 5.31
C SER A 101 -34.66 8.01 5.49
N SER A 102 -34.76 8.66 6.64
CA SER A 102 -35.78 9.69 6.91
C SER A 102 -35.64 10.95 6.03
N PHE A 103 -34.46 11.18 5.44
CA PHE A 103 -34.17 12.31 4.55
C PHE A 103 -34.33 12.00 3.06
N ARG A 104 -34.48 10.72 2.68
CA ARG A 104 -34.57 10.29 1.28
C ARG A 104 -35.74 11.00 0.57
N GLY A 105 -35.45 11.60 -0.59
CA GLY A 105 -36.45 12.30 -1.42
C GLY A 105 -36.91 13.67 -0.88
N LYS A 106 -36.44 14.10 0.30
CA LYS A 106 -36.79 15.41 0.87
C LYS A 106 -35.77 16.49 0.55
N GLN A 107 -34.48 16.15 0.62
CA GLN A 107 -33.38 17.08 0.37
C GLN A 107 -32.07 16.31 0.07
N PRO A 108 -31.08 16.95 -0.58
CA PRO A 108 -29.73 16.40 -0.67
C PRO A 108 -29.11 16.24 0.72
N VAL A 109 -28.33 15.17 0.92
CA VAL A 109 -27.68 14.86 2.20
C VAL A 109 -26.19 14.65 1.96
N VAL A 110 -25.35 15.24 2.81
CA VAL A 110 -23.90 15.04 2.83
C VAL A 110 -23.53 14.34 4.12
N LEU A 111 -22.74 13.26 4.02
CA LEU A 111 -22.19 12.56 5.18
C LEU A 111 -20.73 12.96 5.38
N VAL A 112 -20.40 13.44 6.57
CA VAL A 112 -19.04 13.79 6.96
C VAL A 112 -18.62 12.83 8.08
N PHE A 113 -17.57 12.05 7.84
CA PHE A 113 -17.02 11.11 8.80
C PHE A 113 -15.77 11.70 9.43
N GLY A 114 -15.71 11.70 10.77
CA GLY A 114 -14.56 12.23 11.51
C GLY A 114 -14.66 11.95 13.01
N SER A 115 -13.57 12.25 13.72
CA SER A 115 -13.46 12.19 15.17
C SER A 115 -12.67 13.40 15.67
N TYR A 116 -12.76 13.71 16.97
CA TYR A 116 -12.01 14.81 17.61
C TYR A 116 -10.54 14.46 17.91
N THR A 117 -10.02 13.37 17.36
CA THR A 117 -8.72 12.76 17.72
C THR A 117 -7.70 12.91 16.62
#